data_AF-A0Y9W9-F1
#
_entry.id   AF-A0Y9W9-F1
#
_cell.length_a   1.000
_cell.length_b   1.000
_cell.length_c   1.000
_cell.angle_alpha   90.00
_cell.angle_beta   90.00
_cell.angle_gamma   90.00
#
_symmetry.space_group_name_H-M   'P 1'
#
loop_
_entity.id
_entity.type
_entity.pdbx_description
1 polymer ?
#
loop_
_entity_poly.entity_id
_entity_poly.type
_entity_poly.pdbx_seq_one_letter_code
_entity_poly.pdbx_strand_id
1 'polypeptide(L)'
;MNEALVADIEISDSTLEESNNNYLGTVSELGDTEEIAAGKDIYTDQGVLLLKKGTLINRKTYRTLIKHRLKDTVDSSLAVADTLTNSQLYDDLKEQLENDPSLVQMALAIPNHTGLHQCLQHIFINEQLRNKVTIAKKSHPKLYTHSLRVSINAAIMGFYLGLSRDDCDCLATAGLLHDLGHMHMDSSIMQSNQLLLPKQKQIIYAHPVIMYMLLKDSDTYHPKISMPILEHHERTWGTGYPRGISTYHSKLSAVLAMTEVIASMTEKHSIARVFTVLRSHDNTFDKDLISAIVRASKSMTLAVPDNKIELELSTEYLSLISSVLAEWDACYQKIQPELNDHPLLQQINVWIYGIQKAIDRCGIDLHADQPLMPFADDPVVLEEVHNHLDELLFTLGEILDSLDREKMKNRNSIANDNHSLAAWIDSLQAAVRQYKSTIGLSVQDA
;
A
#
# COMPACT_ATOMS: atom_id res chain seq x y z
N MET A 1 -9.51 25.30 4.64
CA MET A 1 -9.13 24.02 5.29
C MET A 1 -8.35 23.08 4.35
N ASN A 2 -7.95 23.52 3.14
CA ASN A 2 -7.37 22.65 2.09
C ASN A 2 -5.84 22.73 1.94
N GLU A 3 -5.16 23.78 2.43
CA GLU A 3 -3.69 23.89 2.29
C GLU A 3 -2.92 23.14 3.39
N ALA A 4 -3.52 22.89 4.55
CA ALA A 4 -2.86 22.21 5.67
C ALA A 4 -2.73 20.67 5.50
N LEU A 5 -3.54 20.05 4.63
CA LEU A 5 -3.56 18.58 4.44
C LEU A 5 -2.34 18.05 3.67
N VAL A 6 -1.64 18.92 2.95
CA VAL A 6 -0.46 18.62 2.11
C VAL A 6 0.81 19.30 2.64
N ALA A 7 0.68 20.30 3.51
CA ALA A 7 1.81 21.08 4.05
C ALA A 7 2.85 20.20 4.78
N ASP A 8 2.47 19.04 5.31
CA ASP A 8 3.37 18.12 6.01
C ASP A 8 4.10 17.12 5.09
N ILE A 9 3.82 17.14 3.78
CA ILE A 9 4.53 16.36 2.75
C ILE A 9 5.18 17.36 1.79
N GLU A 10 6.24 18.04 2.25
CA GLU A 10 7.11 18.84 1.37
C GLU A 10 7.84 17.90 0.39
N ILE A 11 7.19 17.55 -0.72
CA ILE A 11 7.90 16.99 -1.88
C ILE A 11 8.66 18.16 -2.51
N SER A 12 9.99 18.10 -2.43
CA SER A 12 10.83 19.14 -3.04
C SER A 12 10.56 19.27 -4.55
N ASP A 13 10.71 20.47 -5.10
CA ASP A 13 10.60 20.70 -6.55
C ASP A 13 11.51 19.76 -7.35
N SER A 14 12.71 19.47 -6.83
CA SER A 14 13.65 18.51 -7.45
C SER A 14 13.10 17.08 -7.50
N THR A 15 12.37 16.64 -6.47
CA THR A 15 11.78 15.30 -6.42
C THR A 15 10.61 15.18 -7.40
N LEU A 16 9.80 16.24 -7.55
CA LEU A 16 8.75 16.29 -8.56
C LEU A 16 9.31 16.29 -9.99
N GLU A 17 10.42 16.99 -10.24
CA GLU A 17 11.10 16.98 -11.53
C GLU A 17 11.68 15.61 -11.88
N GLU A 18 12.35 14.95 -10.93
CA GLU A 18 12.88 13.59 -11.10
C GLU A 18 11.75 12.57 -11.36
N SER A 19 10.66 12.70 -10.61
CA SER A 19 9.45 11.87 -10.76
C SER A 19 8.83 12.00 -12.16
N ASN A 20 8.68 13.23 -12.65
CA ASN A 20 8.22 13.49 -14.01
C ASN A 20 9.18 12.92 -15.08
N ASN A 21 10.49 12.99 -14.83
CA ASN A 21 11.49 12.44 -15.75
C ASN A 21 11.40 10.91 -15.85
N ASN A 22 11.12 10.21 -14.74
CA ASN A 22 10.94 8.76 -14.72
C ASN A 22 9.73 8.33 -15.55
N TYR A 23 8.58 9.00 -15.36
CA TYR A 23 7.39 8.70 -16.17
C TYR A 23 7.61 9.05 -17.65
N LEU A 24 8.26 10.18 -17.93
CA LEU A 24 8.62 10.56 -19.28
C LEU A 24 9.53 9.51 -19.96
N GLY A 25 10.45 8.91 -19.20
CA GLY A 25 11.27 7.79 -19.64
C GLY A 25 10.41 6.61 -20.09
N THR A 26 9.52 6.13 -19.21
CA THR A 26 8.55 5.06 -19.50
C THR A 26 7.75 5.33 -20.79
N VAL A 27 7.18 6.53 -20.89
CA VAL A 27 6.34 6.93 -22.03
C VAL A 27 7.15 6.97 -23.32
N SER A 28 8.39 7.47 -23.24
CA SER A 28 9.26 7.61 -24.41
C SER A 28 9.80 6.26 -24.91
N GLU A 29 10.00 5.30 -24.01
CA GLU A 29 10.36 3.93 -24.40
C GLU A 29 9.19 3.22 -25.07
N LEU A 30 7.98 3.33 -24.50
CA LEU A 30 6.79 2.75 -25.09
C LEU A 30 6.46 3.39 -26.45
N GLY A 31 6.70 4.69 -26.60
CA GLY A 31 6.48 5.42 -27.84
C GLY A 31 7.46 5.10 -28.99
N ASP A 32 8.48 4.26 -28.74
CA ASP A 32 9.29 3.67 -29.83
C ASP A 32 8.51 2.55 -30.55
N THR A 33 7.53 1.90 -29.89
CA THR A 33 6.74 0.79 -30.44
C THR A 33 5.25 1.10 -30.60
N GLU A 34 4.73 2.04 -29.82
CA GLU A 34 3.32 2.42 -29.78
C GLU A 34 3.12 3.86 -30.28
N GLU A 35 1.95 4.15 -30.84
CA GLU A 35 1.62 5.51 -31.28
C GLU A 35 1.18 6.38 -30.09
N ILE A 36 2.17 7.01 -29.44
CA ILE A 36 2.00 8.01 -28.39
C ILE A 36 2.39 9.37 -28.94
N ALA A 37 1.53 10.36 -28.78
CA ALA A 37 1.74 11.72 -29.29
C ALA A 37 1.47 12.78 -28.21
N ALA A 38 1.94 14.00 -28.47
CA ALA A 38 1.55 15.17 -27.69
C ALA A 38 0.06 15.49 -27.94
N GLY A 39 -0.80 15.35 -26.94
CA GLY A 39 -2.23 15.67 -27.02
C GLY A 39 -2.50 17.17 -27.12
N LYS A 40 -1.55 17.99 -26.66
CA LYS A 40 -1.51 19.46 -26.74
C LYS A 40 -0.10 19.94 -27.05
N ASP A 41 0.05 21.22 -27.36
CA ASP A 41 1.36 21.85 -27.46
C ASP A 41 2.08 21.80 -26.09
N ILE A 42 3.34 21.37 -26.08
CA ILE A 42 4.15 21.21 -24.87
C ILE A 42 5.14 22.37 -24.79
N TYR A 43 5.11 23.09 -23.67
CA TYR A 43 5.95 24.26 -23.42
C TYR A 43 6.86 24.06 -22.22
N THR A 44 7.98 24.79 -22.18
CA THR A 44 8.71 25.02 -20.95
C THR A 44 7.88 25.87 -19.98
N ASP A 45 8.20 25.83 -18.69
CA ASP A 45 7.63 26.72 -17.67
C ASP A 45 7.84 28.21 -17.98
N GLN A 46 8.89 28.54 -18.75
CA GLN A 46 9.17 29.86 -19.31
C GLN A 46 8.37 30.19 -20.60
N GLY A 47 7.51 29.29 -21.07
CA GLY A 47 6.63 29.49 -22.23
C GLY A 47 7.25 29.20 -23.60
N VAL A 48 8.41 28.53 -23.66
CA VAL A 48 9.05 28.15 -24.94
C VAL A 48 8.42 26.86 -25.46
N LEU A 49 7.93 26.86 -26.71
CA LEU A 49 7.36 25.67 -27.34
C LEU A 49 8.44 24.60 -27.57
N LEU A 50 8.25 23.42 -27.01
CA LEU A 50 9.12 22.26 -27.19
C LEU A 50 8.59 21.31 -28.26
N LEU A 51 7.32 20.92 -28.17
CA LEU A 51 6.66 20.01 -29.12
C LEU A 51 5.29 20.54 -29.51
N LYS A 52 4.92 20.41 -30.79
CA LYS A 52 3.55 20.70 -31.25
C LYS A 52 2.62 19.52 -30.96
N LYS A 53 1.34 19.81 -30.77
CA LYS A 53 0.26 18.81 -30.75
C LYS A 53 0.39 17.85 -31.94
N GLY A 54 0.23 16.56 -31.68
CA GLY A 54 0.36 15.47 -32.65
C GLY A 54 1.80 14.98 -32.88
N THR A 55 2.81 15.63 -32.28
CA THR A 55 4.19 15.15 -32.39
C THR A 55 4.35 13.85 -31.62
N LEU A 56 4.88 12.80 -32.26
CA LEU A 56 5.16 11.52 -31.61
C LEU A 56 6.15 11.68 -30.47
N ILE A 57 5.86 11.05 -29.34
CA ILE A 57 6.70 11.01 -28.15
C ILE A 57 7.46 9.69 -28.16
N ASN A 58 8.78 9.76 -28.24
CA ASN A 58 9.68 8.61 -28.31
C ASN A 58 11.05 8.97 -27.73
N ARG A 59 12.05 8.07 -27.79
CA ARG A 59 13.40 8.36 -27.25
C ARG A 59 14.09 9.58 -27.87
N LYS A 60 13.72 9.99 -29.09
CA LYS A 60 14.27 11.20 -29.72
C LYS A 60 13.70 12.47 -29.08
N THR A 61 12.39 12.53 -28.86
CA THR A 61 11.75 13.68 -28.20
C THR A 61 12.05 13.73 -26.71
N TYR A 62 12.24 12.57 -26.05
CA TYR A 62 12.69 12.45 -24.67
C TYR A 62 13.88 13.35 -24.36
N ARG A 63 14.94 13.26 -25.19
CA ARG A 63 16.17 14.04 -25.04
C ARG A 63 15.97 15.55 -25.13
N THR A 64 14.87 15.98 -25.74
CA THR A 64 14.49 17.40 -25.81
C THR A 64 13.73 17.77 -24.54
N LEU A 65 12.74 16.98 -24.15
CA LEU A 65 11.87 17.25 -23.01
C LEU A 65 12.62 17.24 -21.67
N ILE A 66 13.49 16.27 -21.42
CA ILE A 66 14.22 16.15 -20.13
C ILE A 66 15.20 17.30 -19.85
N LYS A 67 15.55 18.10 -20.86
CA LYS A 67 16.44 19.26 -20.69
C LYS A 67 15.73 20.49 -20.13
N HIS A 68 14.41 20.44 -20.01
CA HIS A 68 13.59 21.59 -19.68
C HIS A 68 12.54 21.23 -18.65
N ARG A 69 12.28 22.17 -17.74
CA ARG A 69 11.12 22.12 -16.86
C ARG A 69 9.86 22.40 -17.68
N LEU A 70 8.90 21.49 -17.66
CA LEU A 70 7.67 21.60 -18.44
C LEU A 70 6.64 22.49 -17.72
N LYS A 71 5.86 23.26 -18.49
CA LYS A 71 4.76 24.08 -17.97
C LYS A 71 3.64 23.21 -17.39
N ASP A 72 3.27 22.18 -18.14
CA ASP A 72 2.23 21.22 -17.78
C ASP A 72 2.87 19.85 -17.55
N THR A 73 2.27 19.02 -16.71
CA THR A 73 2.77 17.66 -16.47
C THR A 73 2.71 16.81 -17.75
N VAL A 74 3.59 15.81 -17.81
CA VAL A 74 3.62 14.84 -18.91
C VAL A 74 2.25 14.18 -19.04
N ASP A 75 1.66 13.70 -17.94
CA ASP A 75 0.36 13.04 -17.90
C ASP A 75 -0.73 13.85 -18.62
N SER A 76 -0.79 15.16 -18.36
CA SER A 76 -1.80 16.06 -18.96
C SER A 76 -1.55 16.38 -20.43
N SER A 77 -0.41 15.97 -20.97
CA SER A 77 0.09 16.36 -22.30
C SER A 77 0.11 15.22 -23.31
N LEU A 78 -0.21 13.98 -22.91
CA LEU A 78 -0.19 12.81 -23.78
C LEU A 78 -1.54 12.57 -24.47
N ALA A 79 -1.47 12.01 -25.67
CA ALA A 79 -2.55 11.31 -26.36
C ALA A 79 -2.01 9.95 -26.82
N VAL A 80 -2.78 8.88 -26.58
CA VAL A 80 -2.44 7.52 -27.01
C VAL A 80 -3.46 7.09 -28.07
N ALA A 81 -3.00 6.63 -29.24
CA ALA A 81 -3.90 6.31 -30.35
C ALA A 81 -4.86 5.15 -30.00
N ASP A 82 -4.31 4.05 -29.45
CA ASP A 82 -5.08 2.87 -29.03
C ASP A 82 -5.41 2.94 -27.53
N THR A 83 -6.21 3.93 -27.14
CA THR A 83 -6.68 4.07 -25.75
C THR A 83 -7.65 2.97 -25.35
N LEU A 84 -7.51 2.47 -24.12
CA LEU A 84 -8.42 1.51 -23.53
C LEU A 84 -9.83 2.10 -23.41
N THR A 85 -10.80 1.48 -24.09
CA THR A 85 -12.22 1.85 -23.94
C THR A 85 -12.79 1.33 -22.62
N ASN A 86 -13.90 1.91 -22.13
CA ASN A 86 -14.59 1.37 -20.95
C ASN A 86 -15.04 -0.08 -21.13
N SER A 87 -15.41 -0.48 -22.36
CA SER A 87 -15.78 -1.87 -22.64
C SER A 87 -14.58 -2.79 -22.46
N GLN A 88 -13.42 -2.46 -23.03
CA GLN A 88 -12.21 -3.27 -22.89
C GLN A 88 -11.71 -3.32 -21.44
N LEU A 89 -11.79 -2.20 -20.70
CA LEU A 89 -11.45 -2.20 -19.27
C LEU A 89 -12.38 -3.12 -18.48
N TYR A 90 -13.69 -3.07 -18.76
CA TYR A 90 -14.66 -3.96 -18.14
C TYR A 90 -14.40 -5.42 -18.49
N ASP A 91 -14.05 -5.72 -19.74
CA ASP A 91 -13.68 -7.07 -20.16
C ASP A 91 -12.46 -7.59 -19.38
N ASP A 92 -11.41 -6.77 -19.22
CA ASP A 92 -10.24 -7.11 -18.42
C ASP A 92 -10.60 -7.35 -16.92
N LEU A 93 -11.43 -6.49 -16.33
CA LEU A 93 -11.90 -6.62 -14.94
C LEU A 93 -12.73 -7.90 -14.75
N LYS A 94 -13.60 -8.19 -15.72
CA LYS A 94 -14.44 -9.37 -15.69
C LYS A 94 -13.60 -10.63 -15.82
N GLU A 95 -12.64 -10.66 -16.73
CA GLU A 95 -11.70 -11.77 -16.89
C GLU A 95 -10.90 -11.99 -15.59
N GLN A 96 -10.40 -10.91 -14.97
CA GLN A 96 -9.70 -11.00 -13.69
C GLN A 96 -10.60 -11.57 -12.57
N LEU A 97 -11.85 -11.10 -12.48
CA LEU A 97 -12.83 -11.61 -11.51
C LEU A 97 -13.15 -13.09 -11.73
N GLU A 98 -13.23 -13.56 -12.97
CA GLU A 98 -13.56 -14.95 -13.30
C GLU A 98 -12.37 -15.90 -13.09
N ASN A 99 -11.14 -15.42 -13.31
CA ASN A 99 -9.93 -16.25 -13.26
C ASN A 99 -9.23 -16.27 -11.89
N ASP A 100 -9.59 -15.37 -10.97
CA ASP A 100 -9.01 -15.29 -9.64
C ASP A 100 -9.91 -16.00 -8.58
N PRO A 101 -9.48 -17.13 -8.01
CA PRO A 101 -10.27 -17.88 -7.05
C PRO A 101 -10.66 -17.08 -5.80
N SER A 102 -9.78 -16.18 -5.33
CA SER A 102 -10.05 -15.33 -4.17
C SER A 102 -11.12 -14.30 -4.49
N LEU A 103 -11.05 -13.67 -5.66
CA LEU A 103 -12.09 -12.72 -6.12
C LEU A 103 -13.43 -13.43 -6.34
N VAL A 104 -13.44 -14.61 -6.95
CA VAL A 104 -14.66 -15.41 -7.12
C VAL A 104 -15.30 -15.71 -5.76
N GLN A 105 -14.53 -16.21 -4.79
CA GLN A 105 -15.03 -16.52 -3.46
C GLN A 105 -15.59 -15.27 -2.75
N MET A 106 -14.87 -14.15 -2.83
CA MET A 106 -15.35 -12.88 -2.27
C MET A 106 -16.60 -12.38 -2.99
N ALA A 107 -16.70 -12.52 -4.31
CA ALA A 107 -17.86 -12.09 -5.05
C ALA A 107 -19.08 -12.97 -4.76
N LEU A 108 -18.91 -14.28 -4.50
CA LEU A 108 -20.03 -15.19 -4.19
C LEU A 108 -20.74 -14.87 -2.88
N ALA A 109 -20.06 -14.23 -1.93
CA ALA A 109 -20.63 -13.92 -0.62
C ALA A 109 -21.32 -12.54 -0.54
N ILE A 110 -21.32 -11.73 -1.61
CA ILE A 110 -22.14 -10.49 -1.66
C ILE A 110 -23.56 -10.78 -2.16
N PRO A 111 -24.58 -10.05 -1.67
CA PRO A 111 -25.98 -10.28 -2.08
C PRO A 111 -26.33 -9.74 -3.48
N ASN A 112 -25.51 -8.87 -4.08
CA ASN A 112 -25.84 -8.15 -5.31
C ASN A 112 -24.73 -8.22 -6.38
N HIS A 113 -24.62 -9.37 -7.05
CA HIS A 113 -23.64 -9.56 -8.14
C HIS A 113 -23.90 -8.65 -9.36
N THR A 114 -25.17 -8.40 -9.70
CA THR A 114 -25.50 -7.48 -10.81
C THR A 114 -25.02 -6.07 -10.52
N GLY A 115 -25.17 -5.62 -9.27
CA GLY A 115 -24.64 -4.34 -8.80
C GLY A 115 -23.12 -4.27 -8.96
N LEU A 116 -22.39 -5.33 -8.60
CA LEU A 116 -20.93 -5.41 -8.78
C LEU A 116 -20.54 -5.23 -10.25
N HIS A 117 -21.13 -5.98 -11.17
CA HIS A 117 -20.80 -5.85 -12.60
C HIS A 117 -21.09 -4.45 -13.13
N GLN A 118 -22.23 -3.87 -12.72
CA GLN A 118 -22.54 -2.50 -13.09
C GLN A 118 -21.52 -1.51 -12.50
N CYS A 119 -20.96 -1.74 -11.30
CA CYS A 119 -19.89 -0.90 -10.74
C CYS A 119 -18.65 -0.92 -11.62
N LEU A 120 -18.19 -2.12 -11.95
CA LEU A 120 -17.00 -2.33 -12.76
C LEU A 120 -17.17 -1.74 -14.17
N GLN A 121 -18.39 -1.73 -14.70
CA GLN A 121 -18.71 -1.13 -15.99
C GLN A 121 -18.71 0.42 -15.94
N HIS A 122 -18.96 1.03 -14.77
CA HIS A 122 -19.10 2.47 -14.59
C HIS A 122 -17.89 3.15 -13.95
N ILE A 123 -16.69 2.57 -14.06
CA ILE A 123 -15.48 3.23 -13.60
C ILE A 123 -15.32 4.59 -14.30
N PHE A 124 -15.17 5.63 -13.48
CA PHE A 124 -15.11 7.02 -13.94
C PHE A 124 -13.67 7.43 -14.19
N ILE A 125 -13.22 7.33 -15.45
CA ILE A 125 -11.90 7.84 -15.85
C ILE A 125 -12.03 8.78 -17.06
N ASN A 126 -11.51 9.99 -16.91
CA ASN A 126 -11.35 10.94 -18.01
C ASN A 126 -10.25 10.49 -18.99
N GLU A 127 -10.08 11.23 -20.09
CA GLU A 127 -9.10 10.91 -21.13
C GLU A 127 -7.66 10.81 -20.58
N GLN A 128 -7.27 11.74 -19.70
CA GLN A 128 -5.92 11.76 -19.11
C GLN A 128 -5.64 10.49 -18.28
N LEU A 129 -6.57 10.09 -17.42
CA LEU A 129 -6.44 8.88 -16.60
C LEU A 129 -6.50 7.62 -17.47
N ARG A 130 -7.34 7.62 -18.51
CA ARG A 130 -7.42 6.53 -19.49
C ARG A 130 -6.11 6.33 -20.23
N ASN A 131 -5.43 7.40 -20.64
CA ASN A 131 -4.08 7.32 -21.21
C ASN A 131 -3.12 6.66 -20.23
N LYS A 132 -3.12 7.09 -18.96
CA LYS A 132 -2.25 6.50 -17.93
C LYS A 132 -2.54 5.02 -17.70
N VAL A 133 -3.80 4.62 -17.55
CA VAL A 133 -4.21 3.21 -17.40
C VAL A 133 -3.79 2.38 -18.61
N THR A 134 -3.95 2.93 -19.83
CA THR A 134 -3.51 2.27 -21.07
C THR A 134 -1.99 2.06 -21.09
N ILE A 135 -1.22 3.07 -20.67
CA ILE A 135 0.24 2.95 -20.59
C ILE A 135 0.61 1.91 -19.52
N ALA A 136 -0.04 1.91 -18.36
CA ALA A 136 0.19 0.90 -17.31
C ALA A 136 -0.06 -0.52 -17.83
N LYS A 137 -1.17 -0.76 -18.55
CA LYS A 137 -1.46 -2.04 -19.19
C LYS A 137 -0.34 -2.51 -20.13
N LYS A 138 0.25 -1.59 -20.89
CA LYS A 138 1.27 -1.92 -21.91
C LYS A 138 2.69 -2.03 -21.34
N SER A 139 3.10 -1.16 -20.41
CA SER A 139 4.48 -1.09 -19.90
C SER A 139 4.67 -1.68 -18.51
N HIS A 140 3.60 -1.81 -17.71
CA HIS A 140 3.65 -2.30 -16.34
C HIS A 140 2.53 -3.34 -16.07
N PRO A 141 2.54 -4.50 -16.76
CA PRO A 141 1.43 -5.46 -16.71
C PRO A 141 1.12 -5.96 -15.29
N LYS A 142 2.14 -6.16 -14.43
CA LYS A 142 1.93 -6.55 -13.03
C LYS A 142 1.17 -5.49 -12.23
N LEU A 143 1.59 -4.22 -12.34
CA LEU A 143 0.91 -3.08 -11.71
C LEU A 143 -0.53 -2.95 -12.20
N TYR A 144 -0.76 -3.15 -13.50
CA TYR A 144 -2.10 -3.15 -14.07
C TYR A 144 -2.97 -4.25 -13.49
N THR A 145 -2.49 -5.51 -13.47
CA THR A 145 -3.22 -6.63 -12.88
C THR A 145 -3.53 -6.41 -11.39
N HIS A 146 -2.57 -5.90 -10.61
CA HIS A 146 -2.81 -5.51 -9.21
C HIS A 146 -3.92 -4.47 -9.08
N SER A 147 -3.85 -3.40 -9.90
CA SER A 147 -4.87 -2.35 -9.92
C SER A 147 -6.28 -2.89 -10.26
N LEU A 148 -6.39 -3.85 -11.19
CA LEU A 148 -7.66 -4.52 -11.49
C LEU A 148 -8.16 -5.31 -10.28
N ARG A 149 -7.29 -6.09 -9.63
CA ARG A 149 -7.64 -6.88 -8.43
C ARG A 149 -8.10 -5.98 -7.28
N VAL A 150 -7.38 -4.90 -6.98
CA VAL A 150 -7.75 -3.94 -5.94
C VAL A 150 -9.07 -3.24 -6.28
N SER A 151 -9.30 -2.85 -7.54
CA SER A 151 -10.57 -2.29 -8.00
C SER A 151 -11.77 -3.20 -7.71
N ILE A 152 -11.64 -4.48 -8.07
CA ILE A 152 -12.69 -5.49 -7.87
C ILE A 152 -12.92 -5.74 -6.37
N ASN A 153 -11.84 -5.94 -5.61
CA ASN A 153 -11.95 -6.16 -4.16
C ASN A 153 -12.59 -4.97 -3.44
N ALA A 154 -12.23 -3.73 -3.81
CA ALA A 154 -12.76 -2.53 -3.17
C ALA A 154 -14.26 -2.41 -3.41
N ALA A 155 -14.73 -2.70 -4.62
CA ALA A 155 -16.15 -2.75 -4.95
C ALA A 155 -16.88 -3.83 -4.15
N ILE A 156 -16.34 -5.06 -4.10
CA ILE A 156 -16.90 -6.17 -3.31
C ILE A 156 -17.01 -5.81 -1.83
N MET A 157 -15.96 -5.22 -1.25
CA MET A 157 -15.96 -4.75 0.14
C MET A 157 -17.00 -3.67 0.39
N GLY A 158 -17.20 -2.75 -0.56
CA GLY A 158 -18.28 -1.77 -0.48
C GLY A 158 -19.67 -2.43 -0.36
N PHE A 159 -19.94 -3.48 -1.14
CA PHE A 159 -21.19 -4.25 -1.04
C PHE A 159 -21.33 -5.00 0.29
N TYR A 160 -20.25 -5.58 0.82
CA TYR A 160 -20.28 -6.23 2.14
C TYR A 160 -20.65 -5.28 3.28
N LEU A 161 -20.27 -4.02 3.14
CA LEU A 161 -20.54 -2.97 4.11
C LEU A 161 -21.89 -2.29 3.90
N GLY A 162 -22.61 -2.65 2.84
CA GLY A 162 -23.87 -1.99 2.47
C GLY A 162 -23.68 -0.53 2.07
N LEU A 163 -22.52 -0.17 1.50
CA LEU A 163 -22.29 1.17 0.98
C LEU A 163 -23.20 1.48 -0.20
N SER A 164 -23.35 2.77 -0.48
CA SER A 164 -24.15 3.23 -1.61
C SER A 164 -23.49 2.81 -2.93
N ARG A 165 -24.31 2.73 -4.00
CA ARG A 165 -23.80 2.39 -5.32
C ARG A 165 -22.73 3.38 -5.81
N ASP A 166 -22.94 4.67 -5.56
CA ASP A 166 -21.99 5.75 -5.85
C ASP A 166 -20.64 5.54 -5.13
N ASP A 167 -20.69 5.18 -3.85
CA ASP A 167 -19.49 4.91 -3.07
C ASP A 167 -18.74 3.66 -3.57
N CYS A 168 -19.46 2.62 -4.02
CA CYS A 168 -18.84 1.45 -4.64
C CYS A 168 -18.19 1.78 -6.00
N ASP A 169 -18.79 2.67 -6.80
CA ASP A 169 -18.19 3.14 -8.06
C ASP A 169 -16.92 3.98 -7.78
N CYS A 170 -16.95 4.82 -6.73
CA CYS A 170 -15.78 5.55 -6.25
C CYS A 170 -14.68 4.60 -5.79
N LEU A 171 -15.01 3.55 -5.03
CA LEU A 171 -14.05 2.54 -4.58
C LEU A 171 -13.42 1.76 -5.73
N ALA A 172 -14.24 1.32 -6.71
CA ALA A 172 -13.73 0.66 -7.91
C ALA A 172 -12.76 1.57 -8.67
N THR A 173 -13.12 2.84 -8.83
CA THR A 173 -12.27 3.84 -9.50
C THR A 173 -11.00 4.11 -8.71
N ALA A 174 -11.10 4.26 -7.39
CA ALA A 174 -9.93 4.48 -6.52
C ALA A 174 -8.97 3.28 -6.56
N GLY A 175 -9.49 2.06 -6.47
CA GLY A 175 -8.69 0.84 -6.57
C GLY A 175 -8.02 0.66 -7.92
N LEU A 176 -8.62 1.11 -9.03
CA LEU A 176 -7.94 1.09 -10.34
C LEU A 176 -6.76 2.08 -10.42
N LEU A 177 -6.83 3.17 -9.66
CA LEU A 177 -5.91 4.32 -9.82
C LEU A 177 -4.84 4.42 -8.73
N HIS A 178 -5.04 3.79 -7.57
CA HIS A 178 -4.26 4.04 -6.35
C HIS A 178 -2.74 3.99 -6.56
N ASP A 179 -2.27 2.96 -7.25
CA ASP A 179 -0.84 2.66 -7.42
C ASP A 179 -0.24 3.16 -8.73
N LEU A 180 -1.01 3.83 -9.59
CA LEU A 180 -0.49 4.34 -10.87
C LEU A 180 0.54 5.48 -10.70
N GLY A 181 0.75 5.94 -9.47
CA GLY A 181 1.88 6.79 -9.09
C GLY A 181 3.23 6.08 -9.18
N HIS A 182 3.30 4.75 -9.10
CA HIS A 182 4.54 4.00 -9.27
C HIS A 182 5.20 4.20 -10.64
N MET A 183 4.41 4.53 -11.67
CA MET A 183 4.93 4.81 -13.01
C MET A 183 5.84 6.04 -13.07
N HIS A 184 5.83 6.85 -12.01
CA HIS A 184 6.67 8.04 -11.84
C HIS A 184 7.91 7.78 -10.96
N MET A 185 8.16 6.52 -10.59
CA MET A 185 9.31 6.12 -9.78
C MET A 185 10.44 5.56 -10.66
N ASP A 186 11.65 5.60 -10.12
CA ASP A 186 12.82 4.98 -10.77
C ASP A 186 12.62 3.45 -10.84
N SER A 187 12.64 2.92 -12.05
CA SER A 187 12.46 1.48 -12.31
C SER A 187 13.55 0.63 -11.67
N SER A 188 14.76 1.16 -11.46
CA SER A 188 15.85 0.45 -10.77
C SER A 188 15.55 0.23 -9.29
N ILE A 189 14.81 1.15 -8.65
CA ILE A 189 14.35 1.00 -7.26
C ILE A 189 13.23 -0.05 -7.20
N MET A 190 12.29 0.01 -8.14
CA MET A 190 11.16 -0.94 -8.23
C MET A 190 11.60 -2.38 -8.56
N GLN A 191 12.72 -2.55 -9.27
CA GLN A 191 13.27 -3.84 -9.65
C GLN A 191 14.35 -4.35 -8.69
N SER A 192 14.63 -3.64 -7.60
CA SER A 192 15.66 -4.03 -6.63
C SER A 192 15.25 -5.28 -5.85
N ASN A 193 16.12 -6.30 -5.83
CA ASN A 193 15.98 -7.45 -4.93
C ASN A 193 16.62 -7.20 -3.55
N GLN A 194 17.15 -6.00 -3.30
CA GLN A 194 17.84 -5.66 -2.05
C GLN A 194 16.96 -4.81 -1.14
N LEU A 195 17.06 -5.01 0.18
CA LEU A 195 16.44 -4.15 1.19
C LEU A 195 16.67 -2.67 0.88
N LEU A 196 15.57 -1.92 0.72
CA LEU A 196 15.65 -0.50 0.43
C LEU A 196 16.24 0.27 1.61
N LEU A 197 17.15 1.19 1.29
CA LEU A 197 17.61 2.20 2.21
C LEU A 197 16.45 3.16 2.56
N PRO A 198 16.45 3.78 3.75
CA PRO A 198 15.40 4.72 4.15
C PRO A 198 15.11 5.82 3.11
N LYS A 199 16.14 6.32 2.44
CA LYS A 199 16.00 7.30 1.35
C LYS A 199 15.27 6.75 0.11
N GLN A 200 15.48 5.48 -0.22
CA GLN A 200 14.79 4.84 -1.35
C GLN A 200 13.32 4.58 -1.01
N LYS A 201 13.00 4.23 0.24
CA LYS A 201 11.60 4.08 0.71
C LYS A 201 10.80 5.37 0.60
N GLN A 202 11.42 6.53 0.86
CA GLN A 202 10.75 7.83 0.70
C GLN A 202 10.26 8.06 -0.74
N ILE A 203 10.99 7.56 -1.74
CA ILE A 203 10.57 7.64 -3.13
C ILE A 203 9.29 6.82 -3.33
N ILE A 204 9.22 5.63 -2.73
CA ILE A 204 8.02 4.77 -2.78
C ILE A 204 6.83 5.44 -2.13
N TYR A 205 7.01 6.07 -0.97
CA TYR A 205 5.93 6.74 -0.25
C TYR A 205 5.31 7.92 -1.02
N ALA A 206 5.88 8.32 -2.15
CA ALA A 206 5.34 9.37 -3.00
C ALA A 206 4.21 8.90 -3.95
N HIS A 207 4.05 7.62 -4.29
CA HIS A 207 2.98 7.22 -5.25
C HIS A 207 1.57 7.64 -4.84
N PRO A 208 1.14 7.54 -3.55
CA PRO A 208 -0.20 7.96 -3.16
C PRO A 208 -0.36 9.46 -3.36
N VAL A 209 0.71 10.21 -3.08
CA VAL A 209 0.74 11.68 -3.21
C VAL A 209 0.66 12.09 -4.67
N ILE A 210 1.41 11.44 -5.56
CA ILE A 210 1.41 11.73 -7.00
C ILE A 210 0.00 11.58 -7.57
N MET A 211 -0.67 10.47 -7.27
CA MET A 211 -2.04 10.26 -7.74
C MET A 211 -3.05 11.21 -7.09
N TYR A 212 -2.90 11.51 -5.80
CA TYR A 212 -3.70 12.54 -5.15
C TYR A 212 -3.54 13.91 -5.82
N MET A 213 -2.31 14.34 -6.15
CA MET A 213 -2.06 15.61 -6.83
C MET A 213 -2.70 15.69 -8.21
N LEU A 214 -2.74 14.57 -8.95
CA LEU A 214 -3.42 14.49 -10.25
C LEU A 214 -4.96 14.61 -10.15
N LEU A 215 -5.53 14.34 -8.98
CA LEU A 215 -6.98 14.19 -8.80
C LEU A 215 -7.62 15.27 -7.91
N LYS A 216 -6.85 15.92 -7.03
CA LYS A 216 -7.37 16.81 -5.98
C LYS A 216 -8.14 18.04 -6.49
N ASP A 217 -7.81 18.53 -7.68
CA ASP A 217 -8.40 19.75 -8.25
C ASP A 217 -9.67 19.47 -9.09
N SER A 218 -10.10 18.22 -9.16
CA SER A 218 -11.31 17.80 -9.88
C SER A 218 -12.45 17.49 -8.92
N ASP A 219 -13.57 18.21 -9.06
CA ASP A 219 -14.80 17.95 -8.29
C ASP A 219 -15.37 16.54 -8.53
N THR A 220 -15.03 15.90 -9.65
CA THR A 220 -15.44 14.52 -9.95
C THR A 220 -14.70 13.51 -9.07
N TYR A 221 -13.42 13.76 -8.75
CA TYR A 221 -12.58 12.80 -8.04
C TYR A 221 -12.35 13.17 -6.57
N HIS A 222 -12.34 14.45 -6.23
CA HIS A 222 -12.07 14.92 -4.88
C HIS A 222 -13.36 15.16 -4.08
N PRO A 223 -13.44 14.76 -2.80
CA PRO A 223 -12.45 13.98 -2.04
C PRO A 223 -12.66 12.46 -2.12
N LYS A 224 -13.80 11.99 -2.67
CA LYS A 224 -14.26 10.60 -2.55
C LYS A 224 -13.34 9.55 -3.19
N ILE A 225 -12.53 9.93 -4.18
CA ILE A 225 -11.57 9.03 -4.87
C ILE A 225 -10.14 9.41 -4.48
N SER A 226 -9.81 10.72 -4.49
CA SER A 226 -8.44 11.16 -4.22
C SER A 226 -7.99 10.96 -2.78
N MET A 227 -8.86 11.13 -1.77
CA MET A 227 -8.48 10.88 -0.37
C MET A 227 -8.25 9.40 -0.06
N PRO A 228 -9.10 8.45 -0.50
CA PRO A 228 -8.77 7.03 -0.39
C PRO A 228 -7.43 6.67 -1.04
N ILE A 229 -7.16 7.20 -2.25
CA ILE A 229 -5.87 7.00 -2.91
C ILE A 229 -4.72 7.61 -2.10
N LEU A 230 -4.89 8.74 -1.43
CA LEU A 230 -3.82 9.28 -0.58
C LEU A 230 -3.57 8.41 0.66
N GLU A 231 -4.60 7.72 1.15
CA GLU A 231 -4.62 7.07 2.47
C GLU A 231 -4.53 5.54 2.45
N HIS A 232 -4.40 4.89 1.30
CA HIS A 232 -4.44 3.43 1.21
C HIS A 232 -3.28 2.70 1.93
N HIS A 233 -2.15 3.39 2.16
CA HIS A 233 -1.08 2.89 3.02
C HIS A 233 -1.09 3.44 4.46
N GLU A 234 -2.13 4.18 4.84
CA GLU A 234 -2.30 4.63 6.22
C GLU A 234 -2.80 3.48 7.10
N ARG A 235 -2.50 3.55 8.40
CA ARG A 235 -2.83 2.53 9.41
C ARG A 235 -3.39 3.22 10.64
N THR A 236 -4.34 2.60 11.34
CA THR A 236 -4.97 3.25 12.51
C THR A 236 -4.01 3.48 13.69
N TRP A 237 -2.84 2.82 13.69
CA TRP A 237 -1.75 3.09 14.62
C TRP A 237 -0.87 4.29 14.24
N GLY A 238 -1.05 4.91 13.08
CA GLY A 238 -0.18 5.97 12.57
C GLY A 238 1.18 5.47 12.07
N THR A 239 1.36 4.15 11.93
CA THR A 239 2.56 3.51 11.36
C THR A 239 2.60 3.57 9.84
N GLY A 240 1.48 3.90 9.20
CA GLY A 240 1.34 4.02 7.76
C GLY A 240 1.94 5.30 7.16
N TYR A 241 1.74 5.47 5.86
CA TYR A 241 2.28 6.59 5.08
C TYR A 241 1.24 7.03 4.02
N PRO A 242 1.36 8.24 3.43
CA PRO A 242 2.46 9.21 3.53
C PRO A 242 2.40 10.15 4.73
N ARG A 243 1.26 10.28 5.42
CA ARG A 243 1.08 11.25 6.51
C ARG A 243 1.29 10.65 7.90
N GLY A 244 1.11 9.35 8.08
CA GLY A 244 1.22 8.71 9.38
C GLY A 244 0.02 9.05 10.27
N ILE A 245 -1.17 9.08 9.69
CA ILE A 245 -2.40 9.41 10.40
C ILE A 245 -3.01 8.18 11.06
N SER A 246 -3.57 8.34 12.26
CA SER A 246 -4.28 7.29 12.99
C SER A 246 -5.78 7.23 12.68
N THR A 247 -6.30 8.18 11.91
CA THR A 247 -7.73 8.29 11.59
C THR A 247 -7.90 8.67 10.14
N TYR A 248 -8.55 7.78 9.38
CA TYR A 248 -8.88 7.99 7.98
C TYR A 248 -9.81 9.18 7.76
N HIS A 249 -9.69 9.83 6.60
CA HIS A 249 -10.60 10.90 6.19
C HIS A 249 -12.03 10.42 6.00
N SER A 250 -12.21 9.18 5.53
CA SER A 250 -13.52 8.62 5.23
C SER A 250 -13.56 7.11 5.39
N LYS A 251 -14.77 6.54 5.40
CA LYS A 251 -14.95 5.09 5.34
C LYS A 251 -14.34 4.49 4.07
N LEU A 252 -14.40 5.21 2.94
CA LEU A 252 -13.83 4.74 1.68
C LEU A 252 -12.31 4.59 1.75
N SER A 253 -11.64 5.50 2.46
CA SER A 253 -10.20 5.39 2.70
C SER A 253 -9.84 4.16 3.53
N ALA A 254 -10.59 3.91 4.60
CA ALA A 254 -10.39 2.73 5.44
C ALA A 254 -10.63 1.44 4.64
N VAL A 255 -11.66 1.42 3.77
CA VAL A 255 -11.95 0.28 2.89
C VAL A 255 -10.80 0.05 1.92
N LEU A 256 -10.32 1.09 1.23
CA LEU A 256 -9.27 0.94 0.24
C LEU A 256 -7.96 0.47 0.89
N ALA A 257 -7.60 1.01 2.06
CA ALA A 257 -6.40 0.61 2.79
C ALA A 257 -6.44 -0.86 3.21
N MET A 258 -7.60 -1.37 3.63
CA MET A 258 -7.78 -2.78 3.93
C MET A 258 -7.78 -3.65 2.67
N THR A 259 -8.41 -3.17 1.60
CA THR A 259 -8.44 -3.87 0.32
C THR A 259 -7.05 -4.08 -0.26
N GLU A 260 -6.16 -3.09 -0.10
CA GLU A 260 -4.77 -3.21 -0.54
C GLU A 260 -4.07 -4.39 0.13
N VAL A 261 -4.21 -4.50 1.46
CA VAL A 261 -3.66 -5.61 2.23
C VAL A 261 -4.28 -6.94 1.83
N ILE A 262 -5.60 -6.99 1.63
CA ILE A 262 -6.27 -8.21 1.14
C ILE A 262 -5.70 -8.62 -0.22
N ALA A 263 -5.62 -7.69 -1.17
CA ALA A 263 -5.16 -7.97 -2.53
C ALA A 263 -3.73 -8.53 -2.52
N SER A 264 -2.82 -7.84 -1.83
CA SER A 264 -1.41 -8.25 -1.69
C SER A 264 -1.28 -9.62 -1.01
N MET A 265 -1.96 -9.86 0.10
CA MET A 265 -1.89 -11.16 0.80
C MET A 265 -2.51 -12.29 -0.03
N THR A 266 -3.57 -12.02 -0.81
CA THR A 266 -4.21 -13.04 -1.66
C THR A 266 -3.37 -13.48 -2.86
N GLU A 267 -2.23 -12.84 -3.12
CA GLU A 267 -1.26 -13.33 -4.10
C GLU A 267 -0.52 -14.59 -3.63
N LYS A 268 -0.34 -14.72 -2.31
CA LYS A 268 0.45 -15.78 -1.67
C LYS A 268 -0.41 -16.73 -0.84
N HIS A 269 -1.59 -16.29 -0.43
CA HIS A 269 -2.45 -17.00 0.51
C HIS A 269 -3.90 -17.08 0.02
N SER A 270 -4.64 -18.08 0.50
CA SER A 270 -6.08 -18.15 0.24
C SER A 270 -6.83 -17.02 0.96
N ILE A 271 -7.92 -16.52 0.38
CA ILE A 271 -8.73 -15.48 1.02
C ILE A 271 -9.22 -15.86 2.43
N ALA A 272 -9.52 -17.15 2.63
CA ALA A 272 -9.92 -17.70 3.90
C ALA A 272 -8.84 -17.47 4.98
N ARG A 273 -7.56 -17.71 4.63
CA ARG A 273 -6.40 -17.47 5.49
C ARG A 273 -6.19 -15.98 5.74
N VAL A 274 -6.28 -15.15 4.70
CA VAL A 274 -6.18 -13.67 4.83
C VAL A 274 -7.20 -13.13 5.82
N PHE A 275 -8.45 -13.60 5.74
CA PHE A 275 -9.51 -13.18 6.66
C PHE A 275 -9.28 -13.63 8.12
N THR A 276 -8.65 -14.78 8.34
CA THR A 276 -8.22 -15.19 9.68
C THR A 276 -7.15 -14.26 10.22
N VAL A 277 -6.12 -13.93 9.43
CA VAL A 277 -5.06 -13.00 9.84
C VAL A 277 -5.64 -11.64 10.19
N LEU A 278 -6.46 -11.05 9.32
CA LEU A 278 -7.05 -9.74 9.55
C LEU A 278 -7.92 -9.70 10.83
N ARG A 279 -8.61 -10.80 11.15
CA ARG A 279 -9.42 -10.90 12.38
C ARG A 279 -8.58 -10.81 13.65
N SER A 280 -7.36 -11.32 13.63
CA SER A 280 -6.44 -11.28 14.78
C SER A 280 -5.80 -9.90 14.97
N HIS A 281 -5.94 -9.00 13.98
CA HIS A 281 -5.37 -7.65 13.97
C HIS A 281 -6.45 -6.56 14.10
N ASP A 282 -7.36 -6.70 15.08
CA ASP A 282 -8.51 -5.80 15.32
C ASP A 282 -8.15 -4.33 15.65
N ASN A 283 -6.86 -4.01 15.80
CA ASN A 283 -6.36 -2.71 16.23
C ASN A 283 -5.61 -1.95 15.14
N THR A 284 -5.26 -2.57 14.00
CA THR A 284 -4.58 -1.88 12.87
C THR A 284 -5.56 -1.36 11.82
N PHE A 285 -6.75 -1.96 11.73
CA PHE A 285 -7.81 -1.57 10.81
C PHE A 285 -9.13 -1.19 11.51
N ASP A 286 -10.05 -0.58 10.75
CA ASP A 286 -11.38 -0.22 11.22
C ASP A 286 -12.22 -1.45 11.64
N LYS A 287 -12.82 -1.39 12.83
CA LYS A 287 -13.53 -2.52 13.45
C LYS A 287 -14.79 -2.96 12.71
N ASP A 288 -15.49 -2.05 12.04
CA ASP A 288 -16.67 -2.43 11.26
C ASP A 288 -16.25 -3.21 10.03
N LEU A 289 -15.09 -2.89 9.45
CA LEU A 289 -14.52 -3.62 8.32
C LEU A 289 -14.14 -5.04 8.71
N ILE A 290 -13.44 -5.19 9.84
CA ILE A 290 -13.13 -6.52 10.41
C ILE A 290 -14.43 -7.30 10.66
N SER A 291 -15.45 -6.65 11.22
CA SER A 291 -16.75 -7.29 11.44
C SER A 291 -17.43 -7.73 10.14
N ALA A 292 -17.30 -6.96 9.05
CA ALA A 292 -17.81 -7.33 7.74
C ALA A 292 -17.06 -8.52 7.15
N ILE A 293 -15.73 -8.54 7.26
CA ILE A 293 -14.89 -9.69 6.87
C ILE A 293 -15.31 -10.94 7.65
N VAL A 294 -15.50 -10.84 8.96
CA VAL A 294 -15.92 -11.98 9.79
C VAL A 294 -17.26 -12.54 9.29
N ARG A 295 -18.22 -11.68 8.93
CA ARG A 295 -19.49 -12.13 8.34
C ARG A 295 -19.28 -12.82 6.98
N ALA A 296 -18.48 -12.25 6.10
CA ALA A 296 -18.18 -12.82 4.78
C ALA A 296 -17.44 -14.17 4.88
N SER A 297 -16.53 -14.30 5.84
CA SER A 297 -15.75 -15.53 6.07
C SER A 297 -16.61 -16.72 6.52
N LYS A 298 -17.76 -16.49 7.17
CA LYS A 298 -18.65 -17.58 7.64
C LYS A 298 -19.28 -18.38 6.49
N SER A 299 -19.41 -17.77 5.32
CA SER A 299 -19.89 -18.41 4.10
C SER A 299 -18.78 -19.05 3.26
N MET A 300 -17.52 -18.88 3.64
CA MET A 300 -16.36 -19.40 2.91
C MET A 300 -15.88 -20.69 3.55
N THR A 301 -15.68 -21.73 2.75
CA THR A 301 -15.04 -22.96 3.22
C THR A 301 -13.56 -22.66 3.45
N LEU A 302 -13.10 -22.79 4.71
CA LEU A 302 -11.67 -22.76 5.01
C LEU A 302 -11.00 -23.95 4.29
N ALA A 303 -10.14 -23.66 3.31
CA ALA A 303 -9.28 -24.69 2.75
C ALA A 303 -8.28 -25.11 3.83
N VAL A 304 -8.15 -26.42 4.05
CA VAL A 304 -7.06 -26.95 4.87
C VAL A 304 -5.75 -26.65 4.15
N PRO A 305 -4.72 -26.13 4.84
CA PRO A 305 -3.49 -25.77 4.17
C PRO A 305 -2.81 -26.97 3.52
N ASP A 306 -2.34 -26.81 2.28
CA ASP A 306 -1.56 -27.83 1.58
C ASP A 306 -0.12 -27.95 2.11
N ASN A 307 0.40 -26.89 2.77
CA ASN A 307 1.76 -26.83 3.28
C ASN A 307 1.79 -26.95 4.80
N LYS A 308 2.56 -27.92 5.31
CA LYS A 308 2.88 -27.98 6.74
C LYS A 308 3.91 -26.91 7.06
N ILE A 309 3.55 -25.98 7.93
CA ILE A 309 4.49 -25.05 8.53
C ILE A 309 5.30 -25.79 9.59
N GLU A 310 6.63 -25.68 9.51
CA GLU A 310 7.53 -26.25 10.51
C GLU A 310 7.43 -25.42 11.82
N LEU A 311 7.31 -26.11 12.96
CA LEU A 311 7.23 -25.48 14.28
C LEU A 311 8.48 -24.62 14.55
N GLU A 312 9.62 -25.06 14.03
CA GLU A 312 10.90 -24.39 14.11
C GLU A 312 10.84 -22.97 13.55
N LEU A 313 10.21 -22.79 12.38
CA LEU A 313 10.09 -21.48 11.74
C LEU A 313 9.22 -20.52 12.56
N SER A 314 8.09 -21.02 13.07
CA SER A 314 7.22 -20.23 13.95
C SER A 314 7.93 -19.85 15.26
N THR A 315 8.77 -20.75 15.77
CA THR A 315 9.59 -20.51 16.97
C THR A 315 10.64 -19.43 16.71
N GLU A 316 11.26 -19.42 15.53
CA GLU A 316 12.19 -18.35 15.12
C GLU A 316 11.48 -17.00 15.10
N TYR A 317 10.28 -16.91 14.53
CA TYR A 317 9.52 -15.66 14.47
C TYR A 317 9.15 -15.15 15.86
N LEU A 318 8.65 -16.05 16.71
CA LEU A 318 8.32 -15.70 18.08
C LEU A 318 9.55 -15.21 18.86
N SER A 319 10.73 -15.81 18.62
CA SER A 319 11.99 -15.40 19.24
C SER A 319 12.39 -13.98 18.84
N LEU A 320 12.27 -13.63 17.56
CA LEU A 320 12.52 -12.27 17.06
C LEU A 320 11.62 -11.24 17.73
N ILE A 321 10.31 -11.52 17.79
CA ILE A 321 9.34 -10.65 18.45
C ILE A 321 9.66 -10.52 19.95
N SER A 322 9.90 -11.65 20.62
CA SER A 322 10.18 -11.68 22.06
C SER A 322 11.44 -10.88 22.44
N SER A 323 12.50 -10.95 21.62
CA SER A 323 13.72 -10.16 21.82
C SER A 323 13.41 -8.66 21.79
N VAL A 324 12.68 -8.20 20.76
CA VAL A 324 12.30 -6.79 20.61
C VAL A 324 11.47 -6.30 21.80
N LEU A 325 10.53 -7.12 22.29
CA LEU A 325 9.68 -6.80 23.43
C LEU A 325 10.47 -6.70 24.74
N ALA A 326 11.36 -7.66 25.01
CA ALA A 326 12.18 -7.67 26.20
C ALA A 326 13.16 -6.49 26.23
N GLU A 327 13.75 -6.16 25.08
CA GLU A 327 14.63 -5.00 24.94
C GLU A 327 13.87 -3.68 25.08
N TRP A 328 12.62 -3.61 24.58
CA TRP A 328 11.77 -2.45 24.81
C TRP A 328 11.50 -2.22 26.29
N ASP A 329 11.14 -3.27 27.05
CA ASP A 329 10.89 -3.13 28.50
C ASP A 329 12.14 -2.59 29.23
N ALA A 330 13.31 -3.16 28.95
CA ALA A 330 14.58 -2.71 29.52
C ALA A 330 14.94 -1.27 29.10
N CYS A 331 14.61 -0.87 27.87
CA CYS A 331 14.80 0.49 27.36
C CYS A 331 13.83 1.48 28.03
N TYR A 332 12.54 1.14 28.05
CA TYR A 332 11.46 1.95 28.59
C TYR A 332 11.68 2.26 30.07
N GLN A 333 12.07 1.27 30.89
CA GLN A 333 12.37 1.49 32.31
C GLN A 333 13.48 2.53 32.57
N LYS A 334 14.43 2.67 31.64
CA LYS A 334 15.51 3.66 31.74
C LYS A 334 15.08 5.06 31.31
N ILE A 335 14.22 5.16 30.29
CA ILE A 335 13.87 6.42 29.64
C ILE A 335 12.61 7.05 30.23
N GLN A 336 11.63 6.23 30.66
CA GLN A 336 10.35 6.68 31.17
C GLN A 336 10.47 7.73 32.29
N PRO A 337 11.36 7.60 33.30
CA PRO A 337 11.41 8.56 34.41
C PRO A 337 11.65 10.02 33.96
N GLU A 338 12.33 10.21 32.83
CA GLU A 338 12.69 11.54 32.31
C GLU A 338 11.71 12.04 31.24
N LEU A 339 11.04 11.13 30.53
CA LEU A 339 10.39 11.42 29.25
C LEU A 339 8.95 10.86 29.16
N ASN A 340 8.31 10.57 30.29
CA ASN A 340 6.99 9.95 30.37
C ASN A 340 5.89 10.65 29.53
N ASP A 341 5.97 11.97 29.41
CA ASP A 341 4.99 12.79 28.65
C ASP A 341 5.41 13.04 27.19
N HIS A 342 6.54 12.46 26.75
CA HIS A 342 7.02 12.67 25.39
C HIS A 342 6.13 11.93 24.37
N PRO A 343 5.57 12.60 23.35
CA PRO A 343 4.61 12.00 22.41
C PRO A 343 5.13 10.74 21.71
N LEU A 344 6.39 10.76 21.25
CA LEU A 344 6.99 9.59 20.60
C LEU A 344 7.09 8.38 21.55
N LEU A 345 7.43 8.61 22.83
CA LEU A 345 7.57 7.54 23.81
C LEU A 345 6.21 6.90 24.10
N GLN A 346 5.17 7.74 24.25
CA GLN A 346 3.79 7.28 24.41
C GLN A 346 3.33 6.48 23.18
N GLN A 347 3.65 6.97 21.98
CA GLN A 347 3.28 6.31 20.74
C GLN A 347 3.94 4.93 20.58
N ILE A 348 5.26 4.82 20.82
CA ILE A 348 5.95 3.53 20.79
C ILE A 348 5.36 2.58 21.82
N ASN A 349 5.08 3.08 23.03
CA ASN A 349 4.49 2.24 24.08
C ASN A 349 3.11 1.70 23.69
N VAL A 350 2.28 2.49 23.00
CA VAL A 350 1.00 2.04 22.46
C VAL A 350 1.19 0.93 21.42
N TRP A 351 2.15 1.09 20.50
CA TRP A 351 2.45 0.07 19.49
C TRP A 351 2.93 -1.24 20.10
N ILE A 352 3.89 -1.16 21.03
CA ILE A 352 4.46 -2.35 21.68
C ILE A 352 3.44 -3.07 22.55
N TYR A 353 2.62 -2.32 23.30
CA TYR A 353 1.50 -2.90 24.04
C TYR A 353 0.49 -3.58 23.11
N GLY A 354 0.23 -3.00 21.93
CA GLY A 354 -0.62 -3.58 20.89
C GLY A 354 -0.12 -4.95 20.41
N ILE A 355 1.20 -5.08 20.18
CA ILE A 355 1.85 -6.34 19.78
C ILE A 355 1.75 -7.38 20.90
N GLN A 356 2.09 -7.02 22.14
CA GLN A 356 1.97 -7.93 23.30
C GLN A 356 0.55 -8.48 23.44
N LYS A 357 -0.45 -7.60 23.36
CA LYS A 357 -1.85 -7.99 23.46
C LYS A 357 -2.29 -8.90 22.31
N ALA A 358 -1.71 -8.74 21.12
CA ALA A 358 -1.99 -9.60 19.98
C ALA A 358 -1.49 -11.04 20.23
N ILE A 359 -0.26 -11.18 20.76
CA ILE A 359 0.33 -12.46 21.18
C ILE A 359 -0.51 -13.14 22.26
N ASP A 360 -0.89 -12.40 23.31
CA ASP A 360 -1.70 -12.92 24.42
C ASP A 360 -3.05 -13.48 23.93
N ARG A 361 -3.66 -12.84 22.93
CA ARG A 361 -4.94 -13.28 22.34
C ARG A 361 -4.83 -14.56 21.54
N CYS A 362 -3.65 -14.87 21.01
CA CYS A 362 -3.36 -16.18 20.42
C CYS A 362 -3.14 -17.27 21.47
N GLY A 363 -3.17 -16.93 22.77
CA GLY A 363 -2.93 -17.88 23.85
C GLY A 363 -1.46 -18.28 24.00
N ILE A 364 -0.54 -17.47 23.48
CA ILE A 364 0.89 -17.71 23.57
C ILE A 364 1.41 -17.08 24.87
N ASP A 365 1.92 -17.91 25.78
CA ASP A 365 2.62 -17.44 26.98
C ASP A 365 4.12 -17.26 26.66
N LEU A 366 4.56 -16.02 26.52
CA LEU A 366 5.96 -15.67 26.24
C LEU A 366 6.93 -16.09 27.36
N HIS A 367 6.44 -16.39 28.56
CA HIS A 367 7.26 -16.81 29.69
C HIS A 367 7.38 -18.33 29.83
N ALA A 368 6.68 -19.10 29.00
CA ALA A 368 6.79 -20.55 28.98
C ALA A 368 8.12 -21.02 28.33
N ASP A 369 8.65 -22.16 28.77
CA ASP A 369 9.88 -22.75 28.20
C ASP A 369 9.72 -23.09 26.70
N GLN A 370 8.52 -23.50 26.29
CA GLN A 370 8.18 -23.80 24.89
C GLN A 370 6.80 -23.22 24.54
N PRO A 371 6.71 -21.90 24.23
CA PRO A 371 5.43 -21.19 24.07
C PRO A 371 4.54 -21.75 22.95
N LEU A 372 5.13 -22.36 21.92
CA LEU A 372 4.41 -22.89 20.76
C LEU A 372 4.11 -24.40 20.83
N MET A 373 4.67 -25.12 21.81
CA MET A 373 4.47 -26.56 21.95
C MET A 373 2.98 -26.96 22.05
N PRO A 374 2.09 -26.19 22.71
CA PRO A 374 0.66 -26.50 22.74
C PRO A 374 -0.02 -26.58 21.37
N PHE A 375 0.57 -26.00 20.32
CA PHE A 375 0.00 -25.97 18.97
C PHE A 375 0.66 -26.99 18.02
N ALA A 376 1.73 -27.66 18.43
CA ALA A 376 2.58 -28.49 17.56
C ALA A 376 1.83 -29.67 16.90
N ASP A 377 0.84 -30.23 17.61
CA ASP A 377 0.08 -31.40 17.15
C ASP A 377 -1.12 -31.04 16.26
N ASP A 378 -1.44 -29.75 16.10
CA ASP A 378 -2.53 -29.27 15.24
C ASP A 378 -1.96 -28.37 14.13
N PRO A 379 -1.72 -28.92 12.92
CA PRO A 379 -1.14 -28.18 11.80
C PRO A 379 -1.95 -26.95 11.37
N VAL A 380 -3.29 -26.97 11.55
CA VAL A 380 -4.15 -25.84 11.16
C VAL A 380 -3.94 -24.71 12.15
N VAL A 381 -3.96 -25.01 13.45
CA VAL A 381 -3.73 -24.02 14.50
C VAL A 381 -2.30 -23.47 14.46
N LEU A 382 -1.30 -24.34 14.26
CA LEU A 382 0.10 -23.91 14.13
C LEU A 382 0.29 -22.95 12.97
N GLU A 383 -0.39 -23.18 11.84
CA GLU A 383 -0.36 -22.26 10.72
C GLU A 383 -1.03 -20.92 11.03
N GLU A 384 -2.19 -20.92 11.70
CA GLU A 384 -2.84 -19.67 12.13
C GLU A 384 -1.93 -18.85 13.06
N VAL A 385 -1.27 -19.52 14.00
CA VAL A 385 -0.28 -18.91 14.88
C VAL A 385 0.89 -18.36 14.08
N HIS A 386 1.48 -19.15 13.17
CA HIS A 386 2.58 -18.70 12.32
C HIS A 386 2.23 -17.43 11.55
N ASN A 387 1.06 -17.38 10.93
CA ASN A 387 0.61 -16.21 10.18
C ASN A 387 0.44 -14.97 11.05
N HIS A 388 -0.03 -15.17 12.29
CA HIS A 388 -0.11 -14.08 13.24
C HIS A 388 1.28 -13.54 13.56
N LEU A 389 2.26 -14.41 13.80
CA LEU A 389 3.64 -14.00 14.06
C LEU A 389 4.29 -13.31 12.84
N ASP A 390 4.02 -13.82 11.63
CA ASP A 390 4.47 -13.23 10.37
C ASP A 390 3.98 -11.77 10.23
N GLU A 391 2.69 -11.54 10.45
CA GLU A 391 2.09 -10.20 10.40
C GLU A 391 2.56 -9.28 11.54
N LEU A 392 2.83 -9.82 12.74
CA LEU A 392 3.42 -9.03 13.82
C LEU A 392 4.85 -8.58 13.48
N LEU A 393 5.64 -9.42 12.81
CA LEU A 393 6.97 -9.05 12.30
C LEU A 393 6.88 -8.01 11.17
N PHE A 394 5.89 -8.14 10.30
CA PHE A 394 5.59 -7.11 9.31
C PHE A 394 5.24 -5.76 9.99
N THR A 395 4.38 -5.79 11.00
CA THR A 395 3.99 -4.61 11.80
C THR A 395 5.19 -3.98 12.52
N LEU A 396 6.12 -4.78 13.05
CA LEU A 396 7.40 -4.29 13.60
C LEU A 396 8.24 -3.57 12.53
N GLY A 397 8.19 -4.05 11.28
CA GLY A 397 8.76 -3.37 10.12
C GLY A 397 8.10 -2.01 9.84
N GLU A 398 6.77 -1.92 9.90
CA GLU A 398 6.05 -0.64 9.74
C GLU A 398 6.39 0.36 10.87
N ILE A 399 6.53 -0.12 12.11
CA ILE A 399 6.97 0.69 13.25
C ILE A 399 8.37 1.24 12.99
N LEU A 400 9.32 0.40 12.57
CA LEU A 400 10.67 0.83 12.23
C LEU A 400 10.65 1.90 11.13
N ASP A 401 9.85 1.70 10.10
CA ASP A 401 9.71 2.65 8.98
C ASP A 401 9.10 3.98 9.45
N SER A 402 8.14 3.94 10.39
CA SER A 402 7.60 5.13 11.02
C SER A 402 8.65 5.90 11.84
N LEU A 403 9.46 5.18 12.62
CA LEU A 403 10.55 5.77 13.39
C LEU A 403 11.64 6.40 12.50
N ASP A 404 11.97 5.75 11.38
CA ASP A 404 12.90 6.32 10.40
C ASP A 404 12.33 7.59 9.75
N ARG A 405 11.02 7.63 9.46
CA ARG A 405 10.36 8.85 8.98
C ARG A 405 10.41 9.98 10.02
N GLU A 406 10.14 9.67 11.29
CA GLU A 406 10.19 10.66 12.38
C GLU A 406 11.61 11.20 12.61
N LYS A 407 12.64 10.35 12.59
CA LYS A 407 14.05 10.77 12.67
C LYS A 407 14.41 11.74 11.55
N MET A 408 13.90 11.49 10.35
CA MET A 408 14.15 12.33 9.17
C MET A 408 13.42 13.67 9.23
N LYS A 409 12.17 13.70 9.73
CA LYS A 409 11.39 14.94 9.95
C LYS A 409 12.00 15.79 11.07
N ASN A 410 12.39 15.17 12.17
CA ASN A 410 12.84 15.85 13.39
C ASN A 410 14.31 15.53 13.69
N ARG A 411 15.23 16.33 13.11
CA ARG A 411 16.68 16.20 13.35
C ARG A 411 17.08 16.32 14.83
N ASN A 412 16.26 16.97 15.65
CA ASN A 412 16.45 17.10 17.11
C ASN A 412 15.45 16.24 17.91
N SER A 413 15.00 15.10 17.35
CA SER A 413 14.11 14.20 18.08
C SER A 413 14.85 13.44 19.18
N ILE A 414 14.11 13.04 20.21
CA ILE A 414 14.57 12.18 21.31
C ILE A 414 15.29 10.90 20.84
N ALA A 415 14.95 10.39 19.65
CA ALA A 415 15.57 9.21 19.07
C ALA A 415 17.05 9.44 18.67
N ASN A 416 17.44 10.68 18.39
CA ASN A 416 18.81 11.04 18.05
C ASN A 416 19.67 11.32 19.29
N ASP A 417 19.04 11.84 20.35
CA ASP A 417 19.74 12.29 21.56
C ASP A 417 19.77 11.24 22.70
N ASN A 418 18.97 10.16 22.59
CA ASN A 418 18.89 9.11 23.61
C ASN A 418 19.54 7.79 23.16
N HIS A 419 20.67 7.44 23.78
CA HIS A 419 21.41 6.21 23.45
C HIS A 419 20.64 4.92 23.68
N SER A 420 19.78 4.86 24.71
CA SER A 420 18.98 3.64 25.00
C SER A 420 17.91 3.43 23.93
N LEU A 421 17.25 4.51 23.48
CA LEU A 421 16.26 4.44 22.41
C LEU A 421 16.92 4.10 21.07
N ALA A 422 18.07 4.71 20.76
CA ALA A 422 18.84 4.39 19.56
C ALA A 422 19.24 2.90 19.51
N ALA A 423 19.74 2.36 20.63
CA ALA A 423 20.12 0.95 20.73
C ALA A 423 18.91 0.01 20.52
N TRP A 424 17.74 0.35 21.07
CA TRP A 424 16.52 -0.42 20.83
C TRP A 424 16.09 -0.39 19.36
N ILE A 425 16.18 0.77 18.69
CA ILE A 425 15.86 0.89 17.26
C ILE A 425 16.82 0.06 16.40
N ASP A 426 18.11 0.04 16.73
CA ASP A 426 19.10 -0.77 16.02
C ASP A 426 18.80 -2.28 16.15
N SER A 427 18.34 -2.71 17.33
CA SER A 427 17.92 -4.09 17.54
C SER A 427 16.64 -4.45 16.79
N LEU A 428 15.62 -3.56 16.85
CA LEU A 428 14.41 -3.71 16.04
C LEU A 428 14.76 -3.84 14.56
N GLN A 429 15.69 -3.02 14.07
CA GLN A 429 16.17 -3.11 12.69
C GLN A 429 16.86 -4.44 12.40
N ALA A 430 17.66 -4.97 13.32
CA ALA A 430 18.29 -6.28 13.16
C ALA A 430 17.25 -7.41 13.10
N ALA A 431 16.24 -7.39 13.98
CA ALA A 431 15.16 -8.37 13.99
C ALA A 431 14.34 -8.37 12.68
N VAL A 432 13.97 -7.17 12.19
CA VAL A 432 13.26 -7.03 10.91
C VAL A 432 14.12 -7.49 9.73
N ARG A 433 15.43 -7.26 9.75
CA ARG A 433 16.35 -7.76 8.71
C ARG A 433 16.44 -9.28 8.72
N GLN A 434 16.53 -9.90 9.90
CA GLN A 434 16.54 -11.35 10.01
C GLN A 434 15.23 -11.95 9.49
N TYR A 435 14.08 -11.42 9.95
CA TYR A 435 12.76 -11.81 9.45
C TYR A 435 12.69 -11.80 7.92
N LYS A 436 13.06 -10.68 7.28
CA LYS A 436 13.05 -10.55 5.81
C LYS A 436 13.98 -11.54 5.12
N SER A 437 15.12 -11.86 5.73
CA SER A 437 16.03 -12.88 5.22
C SER A 437 15.41 -14.28 5.29
N THR A 438 14.65 -14.59 6.35
CA THR A 438 14.05 -15.91 6.57
C THR A 438 12.93 -16.21 5.56
N ILE A 439 12.10 -15.22 5.22
CA ILE A 439 11.00 -15.34 4.22
C ILE A 439 11.42 -15.15 2.77
N GLY A 440 12.64 -14.69 2.51
CA GLY A 440 13.11 -14.39 1.15
C GLY A 440 12.34 -13.26 0.45
N LEU A 441 11.68 -12.36 1.20
CA LEU A 441 10.96 -11.22 0.63
C LEU A 441 11.92 -10.24 -0.03
N SER A 442 11.52 -9.78 -1.22
CA SER A 442 12.19 -8.71 -1.97
C SER A 442 11.43 -7.39 -1.81
N VAL A 443 11.94 -6.30 -2.37
CA VAL A 443 11.31 -4.97 -2.32
C VAL A 443 9.91 -4.95 -2.92
N GLN A 444 9.60 -5.86 -3.85
CA GLN A 444 8.32 -5.89 -4.56
C GLN A 444 7.12 -6.26 -3.69
N ASP A 445 7.37 -6.69 -2.46
CA ASP A 445 6.36 -7.22 -1.54
C ASP A 445 5.93 -6.22 -0.45
N ALA A 446 6.33 -4.94 -0.56
CA ALA A 446 6.17 -3.90 0.48
C ALA A 446 5.29 -2.74 0.05
#